data_AF-A0A3P7M8V4-F1
#
_entry.id   AF-A0A3P7M8V4-F1
#
_cell.length_a   1.000
_cell.length_b   1.000
_cell.length_c   1.000
_cell.angle_alpha   90.00
_cell.angle_beta   90.00
_cell.angle_gamma   90.00
#
_symmetry.space_group_name_H-M   'P 1'
#
loop_
_entity.id
_entity.type
_entity.pdbx_description
1 polymer ?
#
loop_
_entity_poly.entity_id
_entity_poly.type
_entity_poly.pdbx_seq_one_letter_code
_entity_poly.pdbx_strand_id
1 'polypeptide(L)'
;MIIELSLKLAMVYAKMEEREKAESGFAFCLMMQQQNCAGIPNDGVEGGGAGDGSKPPRAQLSEEDHNSLALLGVVQNSYAHYEFLEGHLPAGRKLLEAALKTARRVYAPYHANCIHLLSDLANVESRLEMPKNARARLEQAVDLLKSVSCPASKREKQECVTALCSLYCQWALLEANQGAFRVANKYLAEAQLLTSQLSADARQQCQEQMTQVEAMIQRWQGMEACMEDLLVPNEEC
;
A
#
# COMPACT_ATOMS: atom_id res chain seq x y z
N MET A 1 6.97 25.15 -2.74
CA MET A 1 5.87 25.89 -3.42
C MET A 1 5.73 25.56 -4.92
N ILE A 2 6.76 25.71 -5.77
CA ILE A 2 6.62 25.42 -7.23
C ILE A 2 6.26 23.94 -7.46
N ILE A 3 6.98 23.00 -6.81
CA ILE A 3 6.79 21.55 -7.02
C ILE A 3 5.40 21.08 -6.60
N GLU A 4 4.84 21.60 -5.50
CA GLU A 4 3.49 21.22 -5.04
C GLU A 4 2.40 21.68 -6.01
N LEU A 5 2.55 22.87 -6.60
CA LEU A 5 1.63 23.38 -7.61
C LEU A 5 1.76 22.60 -8.92
N SER A 6 2.99 22.30 -9.35
CA SER A 6 3.26 21.46 -10.52
C SER A 6 2.70 20.05 -10.33
N LEU A 7 2.81 19.46 -9.13
CA LEU A 7 2.26 18.15 -8.82
C LEU A 7 0.73 18.15 -8.93
N LYS A 8 0.08 19.16 -8.34
CA LYS A 8 -1.38 19.32 -8.46
C LYS A 8 -1.82 19.47 -9.91
N LEU A 9 -1.07 20.22 -10.71
CA LEU A 9 -1.36 20.40 -12.12
C LEU A 9 -1.19 19.07 -12.90
N ALA A 10 -0.15 18.30 -12.63
CA ALA A 10 0.04 16.96 -13.21
C ALA A 10 -1.14 16.02 -12.89
N MET A 11 -1.62 16.05 -11.64
CA MET A 11 -2.81 15.30 -11.23
C MET A 11 -4.09 15.75 -11.95
N VAL A 12 -4.23 17.05 -12.26
CA VAL A 12 -5.35 17.57 -13.06
C VAL A 12 -5.25 17.07 -14.51
N TYR A 13 -4.06 17.13 -15.12
CA TYR A 13 -3.85 16.59 -16.47
C TYR A 13 -4.15 15.10 -16.54
N ALA A 14 -3.75 14.32 -15.53
CA ALA A 14 -4.09 12.91 -15.45
C ALA A 14 -5.62 12.68 -15.43
N LYS A 15 -6.37 13.50 -14.70
CA LYS A 15 -7.85 13.42 -14.67
C LYS A 15 -8.50 13.89 -15.97
N MET A 16 -7.85 14.79 -16.71
CA MET A 16 -8.31 15.26 -18.03
C MET A 16 -7.88 14.32 -19.16
N GLU A 17 -7.25 13.19 -18.84
CA GLU A 17 -6.69 12.24 -19.81
C GLU A 17 -5.64 12.86 -20.76
N GLU A 18 -5.04 13.98 -20.34
CA GLU A 18 -3.94 14.65 -21.05
C GLU A 18 -2.61 13.98 -20.70
N ARG A 19 -2.44 12.73 -21.14
CA ARG A 19 -1.35 11.82 -20.74
C ARG A 19 0.04 12.43 -20.83
N GLU A 20 0.39 13.03 -21.96
CA GLU A 20 1.73 13.61 -22.17
C GLU A 20 2.06 14.73 -21.16
N LYS A 21 1.06 15.56 -20.82
CA LYS A 21 1.24 16.64 -19.85
C LYS A 21 1.26 16.12 -18.41
N ALA A 22 0.48 15.08 -18.12
CA ALA A 22 0.52 14.41 -16.83
C ALA A 22 1.90 13.79 -16.59
N GLU A 23 2.36 12.98 -17.53
CA GLU A 23 3.65 12.29 -17.47
C GLU A 23 4.83 13.27 -17.33
N SER A 24 4.89 14.27 -18.21
CA SER A 24 5.95 15.29 -18.13
C SER A 24 5.89 16.09 -16.82
N GLY A 25 4.69 16.38 -16.30
CA GLY A 25 4.50 17.04 -15.01
C GLY A 25 5.00 16.21 -13.83
N PHE A 26 4.65 14.93 -13.78
CA PHE A 26 5.13 14.01 -12.74
C PHE A 26 6.65 13.80 -12.81
N ALA A 27 7.19 13.56 -14.01
CA ALA A 27 8.62 13.40 -14.23
C ALA A 27 9.41 14.65 -13.80
N PHE A 28 8.92 15.85 -14.15
CA PHE A 28 9.50 17.11 -13.71
C PHE A 28 9.53 17.23 -12.18
N CYS A 29 8.39 16.97 -11.51
CA CYS A 29 8.31 17.03 -10.06
C CYS A 29 9.29 16.06 -9.39
N LEU A 30 9.36 14.82 -9.91
CA LEU A 30 10.26 13.79 -9.38
C LEU A 30 11.73 14.20 -9.53
N MET A 31 12.12 14.63 -10.73
CA MET A 31 13.50 15.04 -11.01
C MET A 31 13.92 16.21 -10.12
N MET A 32 13.11 17.26 -10.05
CA MET A 32 13.42 18.45 -9.24
C MET A 32 13.51 18.10 -7.76
N GLN A 33 12.60 17.27 -7.25
CA GLN A 33 12.62 16.94 -5.83
C GLN A 33 13.75 15.96 -5.47
N GLN A 34 14.15 15.08 -6.38
CA GLN A 34 15.35 14.26 -6.20
C GLN A 34 16.62 15.11 -6.14
N GLN A 35 16.73 16.14 -6.97
CA GLN A 35 17.85 17.08 -6.93
C GLN A 35 17.90 17.85 -5.61
N ASN A 36 16.75 18.35 -5.14
CA ASN A 36 16.66 19.04 -3.85
C ASN A 36 17.08 18.14 -2.68
N CYS A 37 16.73 16.85 -2.75
CA CYS A 37 17.05 15.88 -1.71
C CYS A 37 18.45 15.22 -1.87
N ALA A 38 19.20 15.52 -2.94
CA ALA A 38 20.47 14.84 -3.25
C ALA A 38 21.56 15.08 -2.20
N GLY A 39 21.52 16.23 -1.52
CA GLY A 39 22.44 16.57 -0.44
C GLY A 39 22.09 15.95 0.91
N ILE A 40 20.91 15.35 1.06
CA ILE A 40 20.42 14.84 2.35
C ILE A 40 21.01 13.44 2.60
N PRO A 41 21.81 13.24 3.67
CA PRO A 41 22.45 11.96 3.95
C PRO A 41 21.45 10.79 3.96
N ASN A 42 21.83 9.71 3.27
CA ASN A 42 21.09 8.46 3.31
C ASN A 42 21.64 7.62 4.47
N ASP A 43 21.04 7.77 5.65
CA ASP A 43 21.32 6.91 6.79
C ASP A 43 20.87 5.50 6.42
N GLY A 44 21.80 4.66 5.94
CA GLY A 44 21.54 3.35 5.38
C GLY A 44 20.59 2.50 6.22
N VAL A 45 19.33 2.44 5.81
CA VAL A 45 18.35 1.41 6.17
C VAL A 45 18.29 0.42 5.01
N GLU A 46 19.42 -0.21 4.72
CA GLU A 46 19.46 -1.42 3.91
C GLU A 46 19.79 -2.59 4.82
N GLY A 47 18.90 -3.57 4.89
CA GLY A 47 19.18 -4.90 5.42
C GLY A 47 19.01 -5.07 6.93
N GLY A 48 18.16 -6.02 7.31
CA GLY A 48 18.22 -6.63 8.63
C GLY A 48 19.60 -7.27 8.84
N GLY A 49 20.25 -6.89 9.92
CA GLY A 49 21.50 -7.47 10.38
C GLY A 49 21.59 -7.26 11.88
N ALA A 50 21.54 -8.35 12.64
CA ALA A 50 21.96 -8.35 14.03
C ALA A 50 23.43 -7.93 14.07
N GLY A 51 23.77 -6.87 14.83
CA GLY A 51 25.16 -6.44 14.92
C GLY A 51 25.36 -5.05 15.50
N ASP A 52 25.54 -5.05 16.83
CA ASP A 52 26.29 -4.10 17.67
C ASP A 52 25.77 -2.66 17.85
N GLY A 53 25.67 -2.27 19.13
CA GLY A 53 25.11 -1.03 19.67
C GLY A 53 25.98 0.20 19.47
N SER A 54 26.62 0.31 18.31
CA SER A 54 27.60 1.35 17.97
C SER A 54 27.17 2.17 16.75
N LYS A 55 25.86 2.40 16.55
CA LYS A 55 25.39 3.38 15.56
C LYS A 55 25.30 4.77 16.21
N PRO A 56 25.85 5.82 15.56
CA PRO A 56 25.66 7.18 16.07
C PRO A 56 24.16 7.50 16.15
N PRO A 57 23.74 8.42 17.05
CA PRO A 57 22.36 8.88 17.06
C PRO A 57 22.00 9.34 15.65
N ARG A 58 20.83 8.91 15.13
CA ARG A 58 20.25 9.45 13.88
C ARG A 58 20.57 10.94 13.84
N ALA A 59 21.33 11.39 12.86
CA ALA A 59 21.53 12.81 12.68
C ALA A 59 20.12 13.40 12.58
N GLN A 60 19.75 14.26 13.52
CA GLN A 60 18.43 14.88 13.50
C GLN A 60 18.35 15.66 12.20
N LEU A 61 17.54 15.15 11.26
CA LEU A 61 17.25 15.84 10.01
C LEU A 61 16.72 17.23 10.36
N SER A 62 17.20 18.25 9.65
CA SER A 62 16.62 19.58 9.74
C SER A 62 15.13 19.50 9.38
N GLU A 63 14.32 20.41 9.91
CA GLU A 63 12.91 20.53 9.53
C GLU A 63 12.76 20.72 8.01
N GLU A 64 13.70 21.43 7.38
CA GLU A 64 13.74 21.63 5.93
C GLU A 64 14.04 20.33 5.16
N ASP A 65 14.97 19.52 5.66
CA ASP A 65 15.29 18.20 5.08
C ASP A 65 14.11 17.24 5.24
N HIS A 66 13.46 17.28 6.41
CA HIS A 66 12.27 16.50 6.70
C HIS A 66 11.13 16.84 5.74
N ASN A 67 10.85 18.13 5.55
CA ASN A 67 9.81 18.61 4.64
C ASN A 67 10.14 18.26 3.18
N SER A 68 11.40 18.36 2.79
CA SER A 68 11.86 18.01 1.44
C SER A 68 11.72 16.51 1.16
N LEU A 69 12.10 15.65 2.11
CA LEU A 69 11.92 14.21 1.98
C LEU A 69 10.44 13.82 2.02
N ALA A 70 9.62 14.46 2.86
CA ALA A 70 8.18 14.22 2.88
C ALA A 70 7.55 14.54 1.52
N LEU A 71 7.90 15.69 0.92
CA LEU A 71 7.42 16.05 -0.42
C LEU A 71 7.91 15.08 -1.50
N LEU A 72 9.15 14.58 -1.41
CA LEU A 72 9.66 13.55 -2.32
C LEU A 72 8.81 12.28 -2.24
N GLY A 73 8.49 11.82 -1.02
CA GLY A 73 7.63 10.66 -0.81
C GLY A 73 6.23 10.85 -1.41
N VAL A 74 5.65 12.04 -1.27
CA VAL A 74 4.36 12.39 -1.88
C VAL A 74 4.43 12.35 -3.41
N VAL A 75 5.45 12.98 -4.01
CA VAL A 75 5.65 12.98 -5.47
C VAL A 75 5.80 11.55 -6.00
N GLN A 76 6.64 10.73 -5.35
CA GLN A 76 6.86 9.33 -5.71
C GLN A 76 5.55 8.53 -5.64
N ASN A 77 4.77 8.70 -4.57
CA ASN A 77 3.50 8.01 -4.41
C ASN A 77 2.47 8.44 -5.48
N SER A 78 2.29 9.75 -5.67
CA SER A 78 1.34 10.27 -6.65
C SER A 78 1.67 9.83 -8.08
N TYR A 79 2.96 9.82 -8.45
CA TYR A 79 3.39 9.34 -9.75
C TYR A 79 3.20 7.82 -9.87
N ALA A 80 3.44 7.05 -8.81
CA ALA A 80 3.17 5.62 -8.83
C ALA A 80 1.69 5.28 -9.08
N HIS A 81 0.78 6.04 -8.46
CA HIS A 81 -0.66 5.91 -8.74
C HIS A 81 -1.02 6.25 -10.19
N TYR A 82 -0.37 7.25 -10.77
CA TYR A 82 -0.55 7.57 -12.19
C TYR A 82 -0.09 6.42 -13.09
N GLU A 83 1.11 5.88 -12.86
CA GLU A 83 1.63 4.73 -13.61
C GLU A 83 0.74 3.48 -13.47
N PHE A 84 0.17 3.27 -12.29
CA PHE A 84 -0.79 2.20 -12.04
C PHE A 84 -2.07 2.36 -12.88
N LEU A 85 -2.59 3.58 -13.01
CA LEU A 85 -3.79 3.88 -13.80
C LEU A 85 -3.53 3.72 -15.31
N GLU A 86 -2.34 4.07 -15.78
CA GLU A 86 -1.92 3.86 -17.17
C GLU A 86 -1.53 2.39 -17.46
N GLY A 87 -1.47 1.54 -16.43
CA GLY A 87 -1.17 0.12 -16.56
C GLY A 87 0.31 -0.25 -16.52
N HIS A 88 1.21 0.70 -16.29
CA HIS A 88 2.65 0.49 -16.14
C HIS A 88 3.00 0.00 -14.71
N LEU A 89 2.44 -1.15 -14.33
CA LEU A 89 2.60 -1.73 -12.99
C LEU A 89 4.07 -1.88 -12.52
N PRO A 90 5.04 -2.29 -13.36
CA PRO A 90 6.44 -2.39 -12.93
C PRO A 90 7.08 -1.03 -12.61
N ALA A 91 6.72 0.03 -13.34
CA ALA A 91 7.22 1.38 -13.09
C ALA A 91 6.62 1.93 -11.78
N GLY A 92 5.30 1.79 -11.61
CA GLY A 92 4.60 2.17 -10.38
C GLY A 92 5.15 1.45 -9.15
N ARG A 93 5.46 0.14 -9.24
CA ARG A 93 6.09 -0.61 -8.15
C ARG A 93 7.42 0.00 -7.71
N LYS A 94 8.32 0.34 -8.65
CA LYS A 94 9.62 0.95 -8.33
C LYS A 94 9.45 2.30 -7.63
N LEU A 95 8.47 3.10 -8.08
CA LEU A 95 8.14 4.39 -7.46
C LEU A 95 7.61 4.22 -6.04
N LEU A 96 6.73 3.23 -5.78
CA LEU A 96 6.25 2.91 -4.42
C LEU A 96 7.37 2.40 -3.50
N GLU A 97 8.29 1.57 -4.01
CA GLU A 97 9.45 1.11 -3.23
C GLU A 97 10.35 2.30 -2.85
N ALA A 98 10.57 3.23 -3.78
CA ALA A 98 11.29 4.46 -3.51
C ALA A 98 10.54 5.34 -2.50
N ALA A 99 9.22 5.49 -2.63
CA ALA A 99 8.37 6.22 -1.70
C ALA A 99 8.45 5.64 -0.28
N LEU A 100 8.41 4.31 -0.13
CA LEU A 100 8.52 3.65 1.16
C LEU A 100 9.90 3.85 1.79
N LYS A 101 10.98 3.79 0.99
CA LYS A 101 12.34 4.09 1.46
C LYS A 101 12.43 5.53 1.95
N THR A 102 11.86 6.48 1.21
CA THR A 102 11.80 7.90 1.61
C THR A 102 10.96 8.08 2.88
N ALA A 103 9.76 7.50 2.95
CA ALA A 103 8.85 7.61 4.09
C ALA A 103 9.47 7.09 5.39
N ARG A 104 10.24 6.00 5.35
CA ARG A 104 10.94 5.44 6.53
C ARG A 104 12.08 6.30 7.06
N ARG A 105 12.58 7.26 6.27
CA ARG A 105 13.55 8.27 6.73
C ARG A 105 12.87 9.39 7.52
N VAL A 106 11.61 9.67 7.18
CA VAL A 106 10.83 10.80 7.69
C VAL A 106 9.97 10.37 8.88
N TYR A 107 9.27 9.25 8.74
CA TYR A 107 8.26 8.78 9.69
C TYR A 107 8.71 7.54 10.45
N ALA A 108 8.07 7.29 11.59
CA ALA A 108 8.19 6.01 12.26
C ALA A 108 7.59 4.88 11.40
N PRO A 109 8.07 3.63 11.50
CA PRO A 109 7.58 2.52 10.67
C PRO A 109 6.07 2.26 10.76
N TYR A 110 5.44 2.54 11.89
CA TYR A 110 4.00 2.37 12.13
C TYR A 110 3.15 3.57 11.68
N HIS A 111 3.77 4.61 11.15
CA HIS A 111 3.05 5.79 10.68
C HIS A 111 2.12 5.43 9.51
N ALA A 112 0.93 6.04 9.44
CA ALA A 112 -0.08 5.77 8.43
C ALA A 112 0.49 5.77 6.99
N ASN A 113 1.30 6.76 6.63
CA ASN A 113 1.97 6.80 5.31
C ASN A 113 2.79 5.54 4.99
N CYS A 114 3.52 4.97 5.96
CA CYS A 114 4.29 3.74 5.72
C CYS A 114 3.37 2.53 5.53
N ILE A 115 2.28 2.45 6.30
CA ILE A 115 1.29 1.37 6.20
C ILE A 115 0.54 1.44 4.87
N HIS A 116 0.12 2.63 4.44
CA HIS A 116 -0.53 2.82 3.15
C HIS A 116 0.39 2.43 1.99
N LEU A 117 1.66 2.82 2.01
CA LEU A 117 2.63 2.41 0.98
C LEU A 117 2.87 0.89 0.94
N LEU A 118 2.85 0.21 2.09
CA LEU A 118 2.94 -1.26 2.13
C LEU A 118 1.70 -1.92 1.51
N SER A 119 0.52 -1.36 1.78
CA SER A 119 -0.76 -1.80 1.23
C SER A 119 -0.83 -1.58 -0.28
N ASP A 120 -0.40 -0.41 -0.78
CA ASP A 120 -0.31 -0.12 -2.22
C ASP A 120 0.68 -1.05 -2.92
N LEU A 121 1.85 -1.30 -2.31
CA LEU A 121 2.81 -2.28 -2.83
C LEU A 121 2.22 -3.69 -2.91
N ALA A 122 1.52 -4.14 -1.87
CA ALA A 122 0.89 -5.45 -1.86
C ALA A 122 -0.14 -5.58 -2.99
N ASN A 123 -0.94 -4.54 -3.24
CA ASN A 123 -1.92 -4.53 -4.31
C ASN A 123 -1.24 -4.58 -5.70
N VAL A 124 -0.20 -3.79 -5.92
CA VAL A 124 0.56 -3.81 -7.18
C VAL A 124 1.25 -5.15 -7.39
N GLU A 125 1.88 -5.72 -6.36
CA GLU A 125 2.55 -7.02 -6.42
C GLU A 125 1.56 -8.17 -6.64
N SER A 126 0.34 -8.08 -6.10
CA SER A 126 -0.75 -9.01 -6.39
C SER A 126 -1.11 -9.01 -7.88
N ARG A 127 -1.28 -7.81 -8.47
CA ARG A 127 -1.58 -7.65 -9.91
C ARG A 127 -0.42 -8.05 -10.83
N LEU A 128 0.81 -8.02 -10.33
CA LEU A 128 2.01 -8.49 -11.03
C LEU A 128 2.26 -10.00 -10.88
N GLU A 129 1.30 -10.74 -10.30
CA GLU A 129 1.42 -12.19 -10.03
C GLU A 129 2.62 -12.53 -9.13
N MET A 130 2.93 -11.64 -8.18
CA MET A 130 3.96 -11.82 -7.15
C MET A 130 3.34 -12.03 -5.76
N PRO A 131 2.53 -13.08 -5.54
CA PRO A 131 1.75 -13.26 -4.31
C PRO A 131 2.63 -13.42 -3.07
N LYS A 132 3.85 -13.97 -3.22
CA LYS A 132 4.82 -14.08 -2.12
C LYS A 132 5.26 -12.71 -1.60
N ASN A 133 5.53 -11.78 -2.50
CA ASN A 133 5.93 -10.42 -2.12
C ASN A 133 4.74 -9.69 -1.49
N ALA A 134 3.56 -9.77 -2.12
CA ALA A 134 2.35 -9.16 -1.60
C ALA A 134 2.00 -9.64 -0.18
N ARG A 135 2.11 -10.96 0.09
CA ARG A 135 1.94 -11.52 1.44
C ARG A 135 2.95 -10.93 2.43
N ALA A 136 4.23 -10.88 2.06
CA ALA A 136 5.28 -10.33 2.93
C ALA A 136 5.05 -8.84 3.24
N ARG A 137 4.50 -8.05 2.30
CA ARG A 137 4.12 -6.65 2.53
C ARG A 137 2.95 -6.51 3.50
N LEU A 138 1.91 -7.33 3.33
CA LEU A 138 0.73 -7.32 4.22
C LEU A 138 1.09 -7.78 5.63
N GLU A 139 1.86 -8.85 5.75
CA GLU A 139 2.37 -9.36 7.04
C GLU A 139 3.20 -8.28 7.75
N GLN A 140 4.13 -7.63 7.03
CA GLN A 140 4.90 -6.51 7.58
C GLN A 140 3.98 -5.38 8.07
N ALA A 141 2.94 -5.00 7.32
CA ALA A 141 2.03 -3.92 7.72
C ALA A 141 1.22 -4.29 8.97
N VAL A 142 0.71 -5.53 9.03
CA VAL A 142 -0.07 -6.04 10.17
C VAL A 142 0.79 -6.16 11.42
N ASP A 143 2.01 -6.68 11.31
CA ASP A 143 2.95 -6.80 12.44
C ASP A 143 3.32 -5.43 12.99
N LEU A 144 3.58 -4.46 12.12
CA LEU A 144 3.85 -3.08 12.53
C LEU A 144 2.68 -2.51 13.33
N LEU A 145 1.45 -2.65 12.85
CA LEU A 145 0.26 -2.15 13.55
C LEU A 145 -0.03 -2.90 14.87
N LYS A 146 0.19 -4.22 14.92
CA LYS A 146 0.00 -5.02 16.14
C LYS A 146 1.08 -4.77 17.20
N SER A 147 2.31 -4.46 16.77
CA SER A 147 3.44 -4.19 17.66
C SER A 147 3.32 -2.86 18.40
N VAL A 148 2.46 -1.95 17.95
CA VAL A 148 2.18 -0.69 18.64
C VAL A 148 1.39 -1.01 19.91
N SER A 149 2.12 -1.11 21.03
CA SER A 149 1.54 -1.25 22.36
C SER A 149 0.82 0.04 22.73
N CYS A 150 -0.51 0.01 22.63
CA CYS A 150 -1.44 1.06 23.05
C CYS A 150 -1.38 2.37 22.22
N PRO A 151 -2.33 2.62 21.31
CA PRO A 151 -2.49 3.94 20.69
C PRO A 151 -2.75 5.02 21.75
N ALA A 152 -2.00 6.12 21.70
CA ALA A 152 -2.01 7.18 22.71
C ALA A 152 -3.35 7.92 22.80
N SER A 153 -4.12 7.93 21.70
CA SER A 153 -5.44 8.55 21.63
C SER A 153 -6.52 7.59 21.09
N LYS A 154 -7.79 7.90 21.42
CA LYS A 154 -8.94 7.20 20.84
C LYS A 154 -8.96 7.29 19.31
N ARG A 155 -8.48 8.41 18.75
CA ARG A 155 -8.44 8.63 17.30
C ARG A 155 -7.42 7.73 16.62
N GLU A 156 -6.19 7.67 17.13
CA GLU A 156 -5.15 6.78 16.60
C GLU A 156 -5.57 5.31 16.73
N LYS A 157 -6.30 4.97 17.81
CA LYS A 157 -6.89 3.63 17.94
C LYS A 157 -7.86 3.32 16.80
N GLN A 158 -8.75 4.26 16.49
CA GLN A 158 -9.69 4.10 15.37
C GLN A 158 -8.94 3.98 14.04
N GLU A 159 -7.95 4.83 13.79
CA GLU A 159 -7.14 4.80 12.56
C GLU A 159 -6.38 3.46 12.41
N CYS A 160 -5.80 2.94 13.49
CA CYS A 160 -5.13 1.63 13.49
C CYS A 160 -6.11 0.48 13.20
N VAL A 161 -7.28 0.48 13.84
CA VAL A 161 -8.29 -0.59 13.65
C VAL A 161 -8.85 -0.53 12.23
N THR A 162 -9.09 0.67 11.68
CA THR A 162 -9.53 0.85 10.28
C THR A 162 -8.48 0.35 9.30
N ALA A 163 -7.21 0.71 9.51
CA ALA A 163 -6.11 0.24 8.66
C ALA A 163 -5.97 -1.29 8.72
N LEU A 164 -6.07 -1.89 9.91
CA LEU A 164 -6.08 -3.36 10.07
C LEU A 164 -7.26 -4.01 9.33
N CYS A 165 -8.48 -3.46 9.41
CA CYS A 165 -9.61 -3.98 8.63
C CYS A 165 -9.30 -3.99 7.13
N SER A 166 -8.85 -2.85 6.58
CA SER A 166 -8.55 -2.75 5.16
C SER A 166 -7.41 -3.69 4.72
N LEU A 167 -6.39 -3.89 5.56
CA LEU A 167 -5.31 -4.86 5.28
C LEU A 167 -5.84 -6.30 5.25
N TYR A 168 -6.72 -6.68 6.16
CA TYR A 168 -7.33 -8.01 6.15
C TYR A 168 -8.24 -8.25 4.93
N CYS A 169 -9.00 -7.23 4.50
CA CYS A 169 -9.76 -7.30 3.26
C CYS A 169 -8.86 -7.52 2.04
N GLN A 170 -7.72 -6.83 1.96
CA GLN A 170 -6.75 -7.02 0.89
C GLN A 170 -6.08 -8.40 0.95
N TRP A 171 -5.79 -8.89 2.15
CA TRP A 171 -5.25 -10.23 2.33
C TRP A 171 -6.24 -11.30 1.88
N ALA A 172 -7.53 -11.13 2.19
CA ALA A 172 -8.57 -12.02 1.72
C ALA A 172 -8.65 -12.04 0.18
N LEU A 173 -8.62 -10.87 -0.47
CA LEU A 173 -8.56 -10.80 -1.94
C LEU A 173 -7.33 -11.49 -2.52
N LEU A 174 -6.16 -11.29 -1.90
CA LEU A 174 -4.92 -11.92 -2.35
C LEU A 174 -4.99 -13.44 -2.27
N GLU A 175 -5.49 -14.00 -1.17
CA GLU A 175 -5.63 -15.46 -1.03
C GLU A 175 -6.69 -16.02 -1.97
N ALA A 176 -7.80 -15.30 -2.17
CA ALA A 176 -8.85 -15.72 -3.08
C ALA A 176 -8.40 -15.71 -4.55
N ASN A 177 -7.58 -14.74 -4.95
CA ASN A 177 -6.92 -14.74 -6.27
C ASN A 177 -6.02 -15.95 -6.49
N GLN A 178 -5.58 -16.63 -5.43
CA GLN A 178 -4.77 -17.84 -5.48
C GLN A 178 -5.62 -19.12 -5.36
N GLY A 179 -6.96 -19.03 -5.37
CA GLY A 179 -7.88 -20.15 -5.16
C GLY A 179 -8.00 -20.59 -3.70
N ALA A 180 -7.30 -19.94 -2.76
CA ALA A 180 -7.28 -20.30 -1.35
C ALA A 180 -8.48 -19.71 -0.58
N PHE A 181 -9.71 -19.94 -1.06
CA PHE A 181 -10.91 -19.28 -0.52
C PHE A 181 -11.20 -19.56 0.95
N ARG A 182 -10.82 -20.75 1.45
CA ARG A 182 -10.93 -21.06 2.88
C ARG A 182 -10.09 -20.13 3.74
N VAL A 183 -8.91 -19.76 3.26
CA VAL A 183 -8.01 -18.81 3.94
C VAL A 183 -8.54 -17.39 3.77
N ALA A 184 -9.04 -17.04 2.58
CA ALA A 184 -9.67 -15.75 2.34
C ALA A 184 -10.84 -15.47 3.30
N ASN A 185 -11.73 -16.46 3.50
CA ASN A 185 -12.86 -16.34 4.42
C ASN A 185 -12.42 -16.21 5.89
N LYS A 186 -11.26 -16.78 6.27
CA LYS A 186 -10.70 -16.57 7.62
C LYS A 186 -10.29 -15.11 7.82
N TYR A 187 -9.61 -14.51 6.85
CA TYR A 187 -9.22 -13.10 6.94
C TYR A 187 -10.41 -12.14 6.92
N LEU A 188 -11.48 -12.46 6.18
CA LEU A 188 -12.73 -11.71 6.28
C LEU A 188 -13.38 -11.81 7.67
N ALA A 189 -13.34 -12.99 8.30
CA ALA A 189 -13.83 -13.14 9.66
C ALA A 189 -12.99 -12.32 10.67
N GLU A 190 -11.67 -12.24 10.47
CA GLU A 190 -10.80 -11.36 11.26
C GLU A 190 -11.14 -9.87 11.06
N ALA A 191 -11.40 -9.45 9.81
CA ALA A 191 -11.88 -8.10 9.51
C ALA A 191 -13.24 -7.83 10.19
N GLN A 192 -14.15 -8.79 10.18
CA GLN A 192 -15.47 -8.66 10.83
C GLN A 192 -15.33 -8.43 12.33
N LEU A 193 -14.40 -9.11 13.00
CA LEU A 193 -14.20 -8.96 14.43
C LEU A 193 -13.80 -7.52 14.80
N LEU A 194 -13.03 -6.85 13.92
CA LEU A 194 -12.60 -5.48 14.11
C LEU A 194 -13.74 -4.46 13.96
N THR A 195 -14.78 -4.76 13.19
CA THR A 195 -15.93 -3.85 12.98
C THR A 195 -16.63 -3.44 14.27
N SER A 196 -16.62 -4.31 15.29
CA SER A 196 -17.18 -4.05 16.62
C SER A 196 -16.45 -2.92 17.37
N GLN A 197 -15.18 -2.69 17.05
CA GLN A 197 -14.32 -1.70 17.70
C GLN A 197 -14.28 -0.35 16.98
N LEU A 198 -14.86 -0.28 15.77
CA LEU A 198 -14.88 0.91 14.92
C LEU A 198 -15.99 1.89 15.30
N SER A 199 -15.80 3.17 14.96
CA SER A 199 -16.85 4.19 14.93
C SER A 199 -17.94 3.84 13.91
N ALA A 200 -19.11 4.47 13.98
CA ALA A 200 -20.21 4.18 13.04
C ALA A 200 -19.79 4.35 11.58
N ASP A 201 -19.14 5.48 11.25
CA ASP A 201 -18.69 5.79 9.88
C ASP A 201 -17.62 4.81 9.39
N ALA A 202 -16.59 4.55 10.21
CA ALA A 202 -15.51 3.62 9.84
C ALA A 202 -16.02 2.17 9.74
N ARG A 203 -16.99 1.80 10.58
CA ARG A 203 -17.66 0.50 10.50
C ARG A 203 -18.41 0.35 9.18
N GLN A 204 -19.17 1.36 8.77
CA GLN A 204 -19.89 1.32 7.50
C GLN A 204 -18.91 1.14 6.34
N GLN A 205 -17.84 1.93 6.29
CA GLN A 205 -16.82 1.82 5.25
C GLN A 205 -16.15 0.43 5.22
N CYS A 206 -15.80 -0.12 6.38
CA CYS A 206 -15.21 -1.46 6.49
C CYS A 206 -16.21 -2.54 6.02
N GLN A 207 -17.49 -2.45 6.38
CA GLN A 207 -18.54 -3.37 5.93
C GLN A 207 -18.79 -3.31 4.41
N GLU A 208 -18.80 -2.11 3.83
CA GLU A 208 -18.90 -1.93 2.38
C GLU A 208 -17.71 -2.59 1.66
N GLN A 209 -16.48 -2.39 2.15
CA GLN A 209 -15.29 -3.05 1.61
C GLN A 209 -15.40 -4.57 1.71
N MET A 210 -15.78 -5.10 2.87
CA MET A 210 -15.93 -6.55 3.07
C MET A 210 -16.98 -7.15 2.15
N THR A 211 -18.12 -6.49 1.98
CA THR A 211 -19.21 -6.96 1.09
C THR A 211 -18.73 -7.02 -0.37
N GLN A 212 -17.94 -6.04 -0.81
CA GLN A 212 -17.33 -6.06 -2.15
C GLN A 212 -16.35 -7.23 -2.30
N VAL A 213 -15.50 -7.47 -1.30
CA VAL A 213 -14.55 -8.60 -1.30
C VAL A 213 -15.28 -9.94 -1.32
N GLU A 214 -16.31 -10.10 -0.49
CA GLU A 214 -17.15 -11.30 -0.45
C GLU A 214 -17.78 -11.58 -1.82
N ALA A 215 -18.36 -10.57 -2.45
CA ALA A 215 -18.94 -10.71 -3.79
C ALA A 215 -17.90 -11.13 -4.84
N MET A 216 -16.68 -10.60 -4.77
CA MET A 216 -15.58 -11.01 -5.66
C MET A 216 -15.17 -12.46 -5.42
N ILE A 217 -15.03 -12.88 -4.15
CA ILE A 217 -14.70 -14.26 -3.78
C ILE A 217 -15.76 -15.23 -4.30
N GLN A 218 -17.05 -14.94 -4.08
CA GLN A 218 -18.15 -15.77 -4.56
C GLN A 218 -18.14 -15.90 -6.08
N ARG A 219 -17.86 -14.80 -6.79
CA ARG A 219 -17.73 -14.81 -8.26
C ARG A 219 -16.59 -15.71 -8.72
N TRP A 220 -15.41 -15.63 -8.10
CA TRP A 220 -14.27 -16.47 -8.45
C TRP A 220 -14.51 -17.95 -8.12
N GLN A 221 -15.13 -18.24 -6.98
CA GLN A 221 -15.54 -19.60 -6.61
C GLN A 221 -16.49 -20.21 -7.64
N GLY A 222 -17.49 -19.45 -8.11
CA GLY A 222 -18.42 -19.93 -9.14
C GLY A 222 -17.73 -20.18 -10.49
N MET A 223 -16.73 -19.37 -10.85
CA MET A 223 -15.94 -19.59 -12.06
C MET A 223 -15.07 -20.83 -11.98
N GLU A 224 -14.46 -21.12 -10.82
CA GLU A 224 -13.65 -22.32 -10.61
C GLU A 224 -14.51 -23.59 -10.65
N ALA A 225 -15.66 -23.60 -9.97
CA ALA A 225 -16.60 -24.73 -10.00
C ALA A 225 -17.12 -25.02 -11.42
N CYS A 226 -17.48 -23.99 -12.20
CA CYS A 226 -17.92 -24.16 -13.57
C CYS A 226 -16.83 -24.74 -14.50
N MET A 227 -15.57 -24.37 -14.24
CA MET A 227 -14.42 -24.90 -14.99
C MET A 227 -14.10 -26.35 -14.62
N GLU A 228 -14.26 -26.73 -13.34
CA GLU A 228 -14.15 -28.13 -12.91
C GLU A 228 -15.23 -29.01 -13.57
N ASP A 229 -16.47 -28.54 -13.65
CA ASP A 229 -17.59 -29.24 -14.30
C ASP A 229 -17.36 -29.45 -15.81
N LEU A 230 -16.67 -28.52 -16.49
CA LEU A 230 -16.31 -28.61 -17.91
C LEU A 230 -15.13 -29.57 -18.19
N LEU A 231 -14.32 -29.87 -17.18
CA LEU A 231 -13.16 -30.74 -17.27
C LEU A 231 -13.45 -32.19 -16.88
N VAL A 232 -14.64 -32.48 -16.34
CA VAL A 232 -15.11 -33.86 -16.21
C VAL A 232 -15.28 -34.41 -17.63
N PRO A 233 -14.48 -35.40 -18.07
CA PRO A 233 -14.75 -36.04 -19.35
C PRO A 233 -16.16 -36.60 -19.27
N ASN A 234 -16.97 -36.40 -20.31
CA ASN A 234 -18.16 -37.21 -20.54
C ASN A 234 -17.70 -38.67 -20.70
N GLU A 235 -17.42 -39.36 -19.58
CA GLU A 235 -17.36 -40.81 -19.52
C GLU A 235 -18.79 -41.33 -19.34
N GLU A 236 -19.62 -41.14 -20.35
CA GLU A 236 -20.84 -41.93 -20.53
C GLU A 236 -20.94 -42.38 -21.99
N CYS A 237 -20.52 -43.63 -22.18
CA CYS A 237 -21.07 -44.72 -23.02
C CYS A 237 -21.78 -44.40 -24.34
#